data_AF-A0A7S2QWV1-F1
#
_entry.id   AF-A0A7S2QWV1-F1
#
_cell.length_a   1.000
_cell.length_b   1.000
_cell.length_c   1.000
_cell.angle_alpha   90.00
_cell.angle_beta   90.00
_cell.angle_gamma   90.00
#
_symmetry.space_group_name_H-M   'P 1'
#
loop_
_entity.id
_entity.type
_entity.pdbx_description
1 polymer ?
#
loop_
_entity_poly.entity_id
_entity_poly.type
_entity_poly.pdbx_seq_one_letter_code
_entity_poly.pdbx_strand_id
1 'polypeptide(L)'
;VDWKNGIFLQAPGKFAPLEALKAIDKMIVMGASADPKLLAAAADAHHKAIGSISGPNGVTSRADWDSVNAALGRVIASVPESQVMDVYNSVSAITDPGVPKYMKSLVNGADAEEAYEGFLAFKDVVKKNQVASAGAPASVPSGDKIGAAAQALSEQSYPFLKDINWLSDIYLKPLPGASADKSLRAIDKLIVMGAKADGNALKAAAEAHHKAIESIDANGVTSLADYTAVNAALGRVVASVPKNTVMDVYNAFAGLVDSSIPNNMFQSVNALDANAAAKAFYTFKDVVASSQR
;
A
#
# COMPACT_ATOMS: atom_id res chain seq x y z
N VAL A 1 -7.57 9.46 -20.41
CA VAL A 1 -6.59 9.71 -19.33
C VAL A 1 -5.23 9.25 -19.82
N ASP A 2 -4.19 10.06 -19.66
CA ASP A 2 -2.80 9.62 -19.83
C ASP A 2 -2.31 9.03 -18.51
N TRP A 3 -2.35 7.70 -18.38
CA TRP A 3 -1.99 6.99 -17.15
C TRP A 3 -0.48 6.98 -16.88
N LYS A 4 0.34 7.41 -17.86
CA LYS A 4 1.81 7.46 -17.71
C LYS A 4 2.28 8.80 -17.16
N ASN A 5 1.37 9.73 -16.88
CA ASN A 5 1.70 11.03 -16.32
C ASN A 5 2.24 10.89 -14.89
N GLY A 6 3.47 11.39 -14.67
CA GLY A 6 4.14 11.34 -13.37
C GLY A 6 3.46 12.17 -12.26
N ILE A 7 2.47 13.00 -12.59
CA ILE A 7 1.72 13.78 -11.60
C ILE A 7 1.03 12.89 -10.56
N PHE A 8 0.66 11.65 -10.92
CA PHE A 8 0.01 10.71 -10.00
C PHE A 8 0.94 10.20 -8.88
N LEU A 9 2.24 10.45 -8.97
CA LEU A 9 3.18 10.23 -7.86
C LEU A 9 3.11 11.34 -6.80
N GLN A 10 2.57 12.51 -7.14
CA GLN A 10 2.58 13.68 -6.26
C GLN A 10 1.33 13.76 -5.38
N ALA A 11 1.42 14.53 -4.29
CA ALA A 11 0.24 14.88 -3.50
C ALA A 11 -0.78 15.65 -4.35
N PRO A 12 -2.10 15.46 -4.13
CA PRO A 12 -3.15 16.13 -4.90
C PRO A 12 -3.37 17.58 -4.42
N GLY A 13 -2.30 18.38 -4.38
CA GLY A 13 -2.27 19.71 -3.78
C GLY A 13 -1.00 19.93 -2.97
N LYS A 14 -1.10 20.73 -1.91
CA LYS A 14 0.02 20.97 -0.99
C LYS A 14 0.36 19.68 -0.22
N PHE A 15 1.64 19.31 -0.20
CA PHE A 15 2.12 18.21 0.62
C PHE A 15 1.90 18.50 2.12
N ALA A 16 1.14 17.62 2.78
CA ALA A 16 0.77 17.72 4.18
C ALA A 16 0.84 16.32 4.83
N PRO A 17 2.04 15.83 5.19
CA PRO A 17 2.27 14.40 5.49
C PRO A 17 1.43 13.86 6.64
N LEU A 18 1.28 14.60 7.73
CA LEU A 18 0.47 14.16 8.88
C LEU A 18 -1.05 14.18 8.59
N GLU A 19 -1.53 15.11 7.76
CA GLU A 19 -2.93 15.11 7.33
C GLU A 19 -3.20 13.98 6.33
N ALA A 20 -2.25 13.73 5.41
CA ALA A 20 -2.32 12.60 4.50
C ALA A 20 -2.28 11.27 5.25
N LEU A 21 -1.50 11.16 6.33
CA LEU A 21 -1.45 9.97 7.16
C LEU A 21 -2.81 9.63 7.79
N LYS A 22 -3.63 10.63 8.15
CA LYS A 22 -5.02 10.39 8.60
C LYS A 22 -5.88 9.76 7.51
N ALA A 23 -5.71 10.18 6.26
CA ALA A 23 -6.43 9.58 5.13
C ALA A 23 -5.96 8.14 4.87
N ILE A 24 -4.64 7.89 4.94
CA ILE A 24 -4.06 6.55 4.86
C ILE A 24 -4.59 5.65 5.98
N ASP A 25 -4.70 6.15 7.21
CA ASP A 25 -5.29 5.42 8.34
C ASP A 25 -6.72 4.95 8.03
N LYS A 26 -7.57 5.82 7.46
CA LYS A 26 -8.93 5.42 7.05
C LYS A 26 -8.93 4.36 5.95
N MET A 27 -7.99 4.43 5.01
CA MET A 27 -7.83 3.38 3.99
C MET A 27 -7.37 2.05 4.60
N ILE A 28 -6.47 2.08 5.60
CA ILE A 28 -6.00 0.89 6.31
C ILE A 28 -7.16 0.23 7.08
N VAL A 29 -7.95 1.02 7.82
CA VAL A 29 -9.12 0.52 8.57
C VAL A 29 -10.14 -0.12 7.64
N MET A 30 -10.44 0.52 6.50
CA MET A 30 -11.33 -0.03 5.48
C MET A 30 -10.75 -1.33 4.87
N GLY A 31 -9.45 -1.35 4.56
CA GLY A 31 -8.76 -2.53 4.02
C GLY A 31 -8.78 -3.73 4.98
N ALA A 32 -8.54 -3.50 6.29
CA ALA A 32 -8.63 -4.55 7.31
C ALA A 32 -10.06 -5.08 7.49
N SER A 33 -11.07 -4.26 7.19
CA SER A 33 -12.48 -4.63 7.33
C SER A 33 -13.04 -5.39 6.13
N ALA A 34 -12.44 -5.21 4.95
CA ALA A 34 -12.86 -5.85 3.70
C ALA A 34 -12.67 -7.37 3.71
N ASP A 35 -13.47 -8.08 2.90
CA ASP A 35 -13.33 -9.52 2.74
C ASP A 35 -11.96 -9.85 2.09
N PRO A 36 -11.08 -10.62 2.76
CA PRO A 36 -9.74 -10.91 2.24
C PRO A 36 -9.74 -11.65 0.90
N LYS A 37 -10.76 -12.48 0.60
CA LYS A 37 -10.87 -13.17 -0.70
C LYS A 37 -11.22 -12.18 -1.80
N LEU A 38 -12.02 -11.17 -1.51
CA LEU A 38 -12.37 -10.13 -2.48
C LEU A 38 -11.18 -9.20 -2.74
N LEU A 39 -10.38 -8.89 -1.73
CA LEU A 39 -9.11 -8.18 -1.91
C LEU A 39 -8.13 -8.96 -2.81
N ALA A 40 -7.97 -10.26 -2.57
CA ALA A 40 -7.14 -11.12 -3.43
C ALA A 40 -7.66 -11.17 -4.87
N ALA A 41 -8.98 -11.33 -5.06
CA ALA A 41 -9.59 -11.33 -6.39
C ALA A 41 -9.44 -9.98 -7.12
N ALA A 42 -9.52 -8.86 -6.39
CA ALA A 42 -9.25 -7.54 -6.95
C ALA A 42 -7.78 -7.38 -7.34
N ALA A 43 -6.84 -7.89 -6.54
CA ALA A 43 -5.42 -7.90 -6.87
C ALA A 43 -5.15 -8.72 -8.15
N ASP A 44 -5.72 -9.92 -8.27
CA ASP A 44 -5.61 -10.75 -9.48
C ASP A 44 -6.20 -10.05 -10.72
N ALA A 45 -7.32 -9.34 -10.57
CA ALA A 45 -7.91 -8.56 -11.66
C ALA A 45 -6.98 -7.43 -12.13
N HIS A 46 -6.29 -6.75 -11.22
CA HIS A 46 -5.29 -5.72 -11.58
C HIS A 46 -4.06 -6.34 -12.25
N HIS A 47 -3.54 -7.46 -11.74
CA HIS A 47 -2.44 -8.18 -12.37
C HIS A 47 -2.77 -8.56 -13.83
N LYS A 48 -3.97 -9.12 -14.05
CA LYS A 48 -4.47 -9.45 -15.39
C LYS A 48 -4.59 -8.21 -16.28
N ALA A 49 -5.13 -7.11 -15.75
CA ALA A 49 -5.29 -5.85 -16.49
C ALA A 49 -3.94 -5.28 -16.96
N ILE A 50 -2.91 -5.32 -16.11
CA ILE A 50 -1.54 -4.89 -16.45
C ILE A 50 -1.03 -5.63 -17.69
N GLY A 51 -1.35 -6.92 -17.82
CA GLY A 51 -0.95 -7.75 -18.98
C GLY A 51 -1.57 -7.32 -20.32
N SER A 52 -2.61 -6.49 -20.32
CA SER A 52 -3.32 -6.03 -21.52
C SER A 52 -3.08 -4.56 -21.87
N ILE A 53 -2.22 -3.87 -21.11
CA ILE A 53 -1.94 -2.45 -21.32
C ILE A 53 -1.35 -2.22 -22.71
N SER A 54 -1.89 -1.22 -23.41
CA SER A 54 -1.45 -0.85 -24.75
C SER A 54 -1.61 0.65 -25.02
N GLY A 55 -1.00 1.10 -26.13
CA GLY A 55 -1.07 2.48 -26.59
C GLY A 55 -0.22 3.47 -25.77
N PRO A 56 -0.14 4.73 -26.24
CA PRO A 56 0.69 5.76 -25.60
C PRO A 56 0.21 6.12 -24.20
N ASN A 57 -1.11 6.08 -23.97
CA ASN A 57 -1.74 6.46 -22.71
C ASN A 57 -1.71 5.36 -21.63
N GLY A 58 -1.22 4.15 -21.95
CA GLY A 58 -1.13 3.05 -20.98
C GLY A 58 -2.47 2.50 -20.51
N VAL A 59 -3.47 2.40 -21.39
CA VAL A 59 -4.80 1.91 -21.04
C VAL A 59 -4.89 0.38 -21.16
N THR A 60 -5.56 -0.26 -20.21
CA THR A 60 -5.88 -1.70 -20.24
C THR A 60 -6.98 -2.01 -21.27
N SER A 61 -7.21 -3.29 -21.59
CA SER A 61 -8.33 -3.71 -22.43
C SER A 61 -9.68 -3.37 -21.81
N ARG A 62 -10.73 -3.22 -22.63
CA ARG A 62 -12.10 -2.97 -22.14
C ARG A 62 -12.60 -4.08 -21.21
N ALA A 63 -12.32 -5.34 -21.54
CA ALA A 63 -12.74 -6.47 -20.72
C ALA A 63 -12.06 -6.46 -19.34
N ASP A 64 -10.79 -6.07 -19.28
CA ASP A 64 -10.05 -5.97 -18.03
C ASP A 64 -10.45 -4.74 -17.21
N TRP A 65 -10.78 -3.62 -17.86
CA TRP A 65 -11.38 -2.46 -17.20
C TRP A 65 -12.68 -2.83 -16.47
N ASP A 66 -13.59 -3.53 -17.16
CA ASP A 66 -14.86 -3.98 -16.57
C ASP A 66 -14.61 -4.98 -15.42
N SER A 67 -13.63 -5.89 -15.58
CA SER A 67 -13.27 -6.88 -14.56
C SER A 67 -12.73 -6.24 -13.28
N VAL A 68 -11.85 -5.24 -13.40
CA VAL A 68 -11.30 -4.48 -12.27
C VAL A 68 -12.42 -3.74 -11.53
N ASN A 69 -13.27 -3.01 -12.25
CA ASN A 69 -14.38 -2.26 -11.64
C ASN A 69 -15.36 -3.19 -10.91
N ALA A 70 -15.70 -4.34 -11.50
CA ALA A 70 -16.55 -5.32 -10.85
C ALA A 70 -15.90 -5.92 -9.59
N ALA A 71 -14.59 -6.19 -9.60
CA ALA A 71 -13.87 -6.69 -8.42
C ALA A 71 -13.85 -5.65 -7.30
N LEU A 72 -13.51 -4.39 -7.62
CA LEU A 72 -13.52 -3.30 -6.64
C LEU A 72 -14.91 -3.03 -6.09
N GLY A 73 -15.97 -3.04 -6.91
CA GLY A 73 -17.35 -2.90 -6.43
C GLY A 73 -17.73 -3.95 -5.38
N ARG A 74 -17.25 -5.20 -5.53
CA ARG A 74 -17.45 -6.24 -4.51
C ARG A 74 -16.65 -5.98 -3.24
N VAL A 75 -15.42 -5.49 -3.34
CA VAL A 75 -14.63 -5.05 -2.17
C VAL A 75 -15.36 -3.94 -1.41
N ILE A 76 -15.86 -2.92 -2.10
CA ILE A 76 -16.63 -1.82 -1.47
C ILE A 76 -17.90 -2.35 -0.79
N ALA A 77 -18.62 -3.26 -1.43
CA ALA A 77 -19.81 -3.89 -0.84
C ALA A 77 -19.49 -4.71 0.42
N SER A 78 -18.24 -5.17 0.59
CA SER A 78 -17.83 -5.97 1.76
C SER A 78 -17.49 -5.16 3.01
N VAL A 79 -17.56 -3.82 2.95
CA VAL A 79 -17.31 -2.94 4.10
C VAL A 79 -18.51 -2.02 4.39
N PRO A 80 -18.71 -1.56 5.63
CA PRO A 80 -19.75 -0.58 5.95
C PRO A 80 -19.56 0.74 5.20
N GLU A 81 -20.69 1.36 4.83
CA GLU A 81 -20.71 2.67 4.15
C GLU A 81 -19.92 3.74 4.91
N SER A 82 -20.00 3.75 6.25
CA SER A 82 -19.28 4.72 7.08
C SER A 82 -17.77 4.71 6.83
N GLN A 83 -17.16 3.53 6.68
CA GLN A 83 -15.72 3.44 6.42
C GLN A 83 -15.35 3.97 5.02
N VAL A 84 -16.22 3.72 4.02
CA VAL A 84 -16.04 4.27 2.67
C VAL A 84 -16.12 5.81 2.70
N MET A 85 -17.07 6.35 3.47
CA MET A 85 -17.23 7.79 3.62
C MET A 85 -16.11 8.44 4.43
N ASP A 86 -15.55 7.75 5.44
CA ASP A 86 -14.37 8.23 6.17
C ASP A 86 -13.16 8.40 5.25
N VAL A 87 -12.94 7.46 4.32
CA VAL A 87 -11.91 7.59 3.27
C VAL A 87 -12.22 8.79 2.38
N TYR A 88 -13.44 8.89 1.85
CA TYR A 88 -13.84 10.01 0.98
C TYR A 88 -13.62 11.38 1.63
N ASN A 89 -14.07 11.53 2.88
CA ASN A 89 -13.99 12.79 3.61
C ASN A 89 -12.53 13.17 3.93
N SER A 90 -11.71 12.21 4.38
CA SER A 90 -10.30 12.46 4.70
C SER A 90 -9.45 12.76 3.48
N VAL A 91 -9.68 12.08 2.34
CA VAL A 91 -9.02 12.39 1.07
C VAL A 91 -9.47 13.76 0.53
N SER A 92 -10.75 14.10 0.65
CA SER A 92 -11.26 15.41 0.25
C SER A 92 -10.58 16.55 1.02
N ALA A 93 -10.26 16.36 2.30
CA ALA A 93 -9.61 17.37 3.14
C ALA A 93 -8.17 17.71 2.71
N ILE A 94 -7.48 16.78 2.04
CA ILE A 94 -6.10 16.98 1.54
C ILE A 94 -6.02 17.29 0.04
N THR A 95 -7.15 17.29 -0.66
CA THR A 95 -7.22 17.51 -2.11
C THR A 95 -7.49 18.97 -2.42
N ASP A 96 -6.65 19.60 -3.22
CA ASP A 96 -6.88 20.96 -3.69
C ASP A 96 -8.17 21.02 -4.56
N PRO A 97 -9.10 21.96 -4.30
CA PRO A 97 -10.36 22.06 -5.05
C PRO A 97 -10.20 22.24 -6.57
N GLY A 98 -9.03 22.69 -7.04
CA GLY A 98 -8.68 22.81 -8.45
C GLY A 98 -8.35 21.48 -9.15
N VAL A 99 -8.03 20.42 -8.39
CA VAL A 99 -7.60 19.11 -8.95
C VAL A 99 -8.64 18.52 -9.90
N PRO A 100 -9.95 18.43 -9.56
CA PRO A 100 -10.94 17.85 -10.48
C PRO A 100 -11.05 18.63 -11.79
N LYS A 101 -11.01 19.97 -11.72
CA LYS A 101 -11.05 20.84 -12.91
C LYS A 101 -9.82 20.62 -13.79
N TYR A 102 -8.63 20.55 -13.18
CA TYR A 102 -7.39 20.30 -13.90
C TYR A 102 -7.41 18.91 -14.57
N MET A 103 -7.76 17.84 -13.85
CA MET A 103 -7.86 16.48 -14.41
C MET A 103 -8.84 16.39 -15.58
N LYS A 104 -10.03 17.00 -15.46
CA LYS A 104 -11.03 17.05 -16.54
C LYS A 104 -10.51 17.81 -17.77
N SER A 105 -9.69 18.84 -17.59
CA SER A 105 -9.13 19.63 -18.70
C SER A 105 -8.15 18.84 -19.59
N LEU A 106 -7.65 17.70 -19.12
CA LEU A 106 -6.71 16.83 -19.85
C LEU A 106 -7.42 15.75 -20.69
N VAL A 107 -8.76 15.73 -20.70
CA VAL A 107 -9.58 14.75 -21.41
C VAL A 107 -10.75 15.44 -22.11
N ASN A 108 -11.55 14.68 -22.86
CA ASN A 108 -12.83 15.15 -23.35
C ASN A 108 -13.78 15.34 -22.16
N GLY A 109 -14.30 16.56 -21.99
CA GLY A 109 -15.18 16.92 -20.88
C GLY A 109 -16.52 16.20 -20.90
N ALA A 110 -17.10 15.93 -22.08
CA ALA A 110 -18.36 15.21 -22.21
C ALA A 110 -18.21 13.73 -21.84
N ASP A 111 -17.15 13.08 -22.33
CA ASP A 111 -16.85 11.69 -21.98
C ASP A 111 -16.62 11.54 -20.45
N ALA A 112 -16.03 12.55 -19.80
CA ALA A 112 -15.82 12.54 -18.36
C ALA A 112 -17.13 12.70 -17.57
N GLU A 113 -18.08 13.50 -18.06
CA GLU A 113 -19.41 13.65 -17.46
C GLU A 113 -20.22 12.36 -17.60
N GLU A 114 -20.23 11.76 -18.79
CA GLU A 114 -20.89 10.47 -19.04
C GLU A 114 -20.29 9.35 -18.17
N ALA A 115 -18.96 9.30 -18.02
CA ALA A 115 -18.31 8.35 -17.13
C ALA A 115 -18.74 8.55 -15.66
N TYR A 116 -18.94 9.79 -15.22
CA TYR A 116 -19.40 10.08 -13.85
C TYR A 116 -20.86 9.68 -13.65
N GLU A 117 -21.74 9.89 -14.62
CA GLU A 117 -23.11 9.37 -14.58
C GLU A 117 -23.14 7.83 -14.46
N GLY A 118 -22.30 7.15 -15.24
CA GLY A 118 -22.10 5.70 -15.13
C GLY A 118 -21.63 5.27 -13.74
N PHE A 119 -20.68 6.00 -13.14
CA PHE A 119 -20.25 5.77 -11.76
C PHE A 119 -21.40 5.96 -10.76
N LEU A 120 -22.21 7.01 -10.90
CA LEU A 120 -23.36 7.28 -10.03
C LEU A 120 -24.38 6.14 -10.06
N ALA A 121 -24.62 5.53 -11.23
CA ALA A 121 -25.48 4.35 -11.36
C ALA A 121 -24.84 3.09 -10.76
N PHE A 122 -23.54 2.88 -11.01
CA PHE A 122 -22.81 1.72 -10.49
C PHE A 122 -22.76 1.70 -8.96
N LYS A 123 -22.46 2.83 -8.31
CA LYS A 123 -22.41 2.91 -6.84
C LYS A 123 -23.75 2.57 -6.18
N ASP A 124 -24.88 2.80 -6.84
CA ASP A 124 -26.19 2.45 -6.30
C ASP A 124 -26.42 0.93 -6.27
N VAL A 125 -25.86 0.19 -7.23
CA VAL A 125 -25.84 -1.28 -7.22
C VAL A 125 -24.93 -1.79 -6.10
N VAL A 126 -23.75 -1.19 -5.94
CA VAL A 126 -22.81 -1.54 -4.86
C VAL A 126 -23.47 -1.32 -3.50
N LYS A 127 -24.09 -0.16 -3.26
CA LYS A 127 -24.77 0.20 -2.01
C LYS A 127 -25.87 -0.80 -1.65
N LYS A 128 -26.65 -1.27 -2.62
CA LYS A 128 -27.71 -2.29 -2.39
C LYS A 128 -27.17 -3.63 -1.88
N ASN A 129 -25.90 -3.93 -2.14
CA ASN A 129 -25.24 -5.17 -1.72
C ASN A 129 -24.26 -4.95 -0.56
N GLN A 130 -24.21 -3.74 0.00
CA GLN A 130 -23.22 -3.37 1.00
C GLN A 130 -23.55 -3.92 2.39
N VAL A 131 -22.55 -4.42 3.11
CA VAL A 131 -22.73 -4.91 4.49
C VAL A 131 -22.98 -3.75 5.46
N ALA A 132 -23.75 -4.03 6.52
CA ALA A 132 -24.07 -3.03 7.54
C ALA A 132 -22.99 -2.87 8.63
N SER A 133 -22.15 -3.90 8.84
CA SER A 133 -21.15 -3.94 9.91
C SER A 133 -19.84 -4.55 9.42
N ALA A 134 -18.72 -4.10 9.99
CA ALA A 134 -17.40 -4.62 9.68
C ALA A 134 -17.23 -6.07 10.19
N GLY A 135 -16.35 -6.83 9.55
CA GLY A 135 -15.97 -8.16 10.00
C GLY A 135 -15.15 -8.15 11.29
N ALA A 136 -15.05 -9.31 11.95
CA ALA A 136 -14.24 -9.48 13.17
C ALA A 136 -12.75 -9.18 12.92
N PRO A 137 -11.99 -8.71 13.94
CA PRO A 137 -10.54 -8.50 13.83
C PRO A 137 -9.76 -9.75 13.42
N ALA A 138 -8.51 -9.58 12.96
CA ALA A 138 -7.67 -10.71 12.62
C ALA A 138 -7.29 -11.55 13.85
N SER A 139 -7.05 -12.84 13.62
CA SER A 139 -6.43 -13.70 14.63
C SER A 139 -4.91 -13.50 14.58
N VAL A 140 -4.31 -13.09 15.70
CA VAL A 140 -2.87 -12.83 15.81
C VAL A 140 -2.21 -13.92 16.67
N PRO A 141 -1.27 -14.71 16.11
CA PRO A 141 -0.50 -15.67 16.89
C PRO A 141 0.32 -14.99 18.00
N SER A 142 0.42 -15.63 19.15
CA SER A 142 1.26 -15.21 20.27
C SER A 142 2.34 -16.24 20.58
N GLY A 143 3.55 -15.79 20.91
CA GLY A 143 4.68 -16.64 21.31
C GLY A 143 5.32 -17.44 20.16
N ASP A 144 5.06 -17.09 18.90
CA ASP A 144 5.70 -17.73 17.76
C ASP A 144 7.14 -17.22 17.53
N LYS A 145 7.93 -17.99 16.77
CA LYS A 145 9.34 -17.66 16.50
C LYS A 145 9.51 -16.32 15.80
N ILE A 146 8.58 -15.97 14.89
CA ILE A 146 8.61 -14.69 14.18
C ILE A 146 8.37 -13.54 15.17
N GLY A 147 7.40 -13.66 16.09
CA GLY A 147 7.17 -12.65 17.12
C GLY A 147 8.40 -12.42 18.01
N ALA A 148 9.04 -13.49 18.47
CA ALA A 148 10.26 -13.39 19.28
C ALA A 148 11.43 -12.74 18.51
N ALA A 149 11.62 -13.11 17.24
CA ALA A 149 12.67 -12.52 16.40
C ALA A 149 12.39 -11.05 16.05
N ALA A 150 11.12 -10.67 15.90
CA ALA A 150 10.71 -9.30 15.63
C ALA A 150 11.03 -8.37 16.80
N GLN A 151 10.97 -8.84 18.05
CA GLN A 151 11.40 -8.06 19.21
C GLN A 151 12.90 -7.69 19.10
N ALA A 152 13.76 -8.68 18.87
CA ALA A 152 15.20 -8.46 18.73
C ALA A 152 15.55 -7.57 17.52
N LEU A 153 14.83 -7.71 16.40
CA LEU A 153 14.94 -6.80 15.26
C LEU A 153 14.63 -5.36 15.70
N SER A 154 13.46 -5.17 16.32
CA SER A 154 12.92 -3.85 16.63
C SER A 154 13.76 -3.10 17.65
N GLU A 155 14.22 -3.76 18.72
CA GLU A 155 15.11 -3.16 19.71
C GLU A 155 16.42 -2.64 19.07
N GLN A 156 16.97 -3.36 18.09
CA GLN A 156 18.21 -2.99 17.41
C GLN A 156 18.01 -1.97 16.28
N SER A 157 16.85 -1.94 15.62
CA SER A 157 16.58 -1.03 14.50
C SER A 157 15.80 0.23 14.86
N TYR A 158 15.24 0.32 16.07
CA TYR A 158 14.48 1.50 16.50
C TYR A 158 15.30 2.80 16.58
N PRO A 159 16.59 2.81 16.98
CA PRO A 159 17.42 4.01 16.85
C PRO A 159 17.46 4.53 15.40
N PHE A 160 17.71 3.66 14.44
CA PHE A 160 17.65 4.00 13.01
C PHE A 160 16.27 4.49 12.57
N LEU A 161 15.18 3.87 13.04
CA LEU A 161 13.81 4.29 12.73
C LEU A 161 13.52 5.75 13.13
N LYS A 162 14.06 6.18 14.28
CA LYS A 162 13.89 7.56 14.80
C LYS A 162 14.68 8.60 14.02
N ASP A 163 15.77 8.20 13.37
CA ASP A 163 16.62 9.11 12.58
C ASP A 163 16.00 9.43 11.21
N ILE A 164 15.06 8.60 10.74
CA ILE A 164 14.38 8.80 9.46
C ILE A 164 13.47 10.03 9.53
N ASN A 165 13.62 10.95 8.57
CA ASN A 165 12.68 12.06 8.40
C ASN A 165 11.40 11.62 7.67
N TRP A 166 10.45 11.05 8.42
CA TRP A 166 9.15 10.55 7.92
C TRP A 166 8.28 11.63 7.25
N LEU A 167 8.54 12.91 7.54
CA LEU A 167 7.76 14.04 7.02
C LEU A 167 8.38 14.65 5.75
N SER A 168 9.38 13.99 5.16
CA SER A 168 10.07 14.45 3.96
C SER A 168 9.28 14.20 2.67
N ASP A 169 9.36 15.13 1.71
CA ASP A 169 8.82 14.96 0.36
C ASP A 169 9.73 14.11 -0.55
N ILE A 170 10.89 13.67 -0.04
CA ILE A 170 11.88 12.90 -0.80
C ILE A 170 11.30 11.58 -1.33
N TYR A 171 10.32 11.02 -0.62
CA TYR A 171 9.64 9.78 -0.97
C TYR A 171 8.67 9.92 -2.16
N LEU A 172 8.41 11.17 -2.61
CA LEU A 172 7.61 11.46 -3.80
C LEU A 172 8.47 11.83 -5.02
N LYS A 173 9.80 11.76 -4.91
CA LYS A 173 10.68 11.98 -6.06
C LYS A 173 10.65 10.75 -6.98
N PRO A 174 10.58 10.94 -8.30
CA PRO A 174 10.57 9.83 -9.24
C PRO A 174 11.90 9.08 -9.21
N LEU A 175 11.86 7.77 -9.46
CA LEU A 175 13.05 6.95 -9.57
C LEU A 175 13.86 7.38 -10.83
N PRO A 176 15.17 7.67 -10.71
CA PRO A 176 15.97 8.11 -11.84
C PRO A 176 15.94 7.09 -13.00
N GLY A 177 15.54 7.54 -14.19
CA GLY A 177 15.52 6.71 -15.40
C GLY A 177 14.43 5.63 -15.46
N ALA A 178 13.55 5.54 -14.46
CA ALA A 178 12.40 4.64 -14.47
C ALA A 178 11.22 5.26 -15.24
N SER A 179 10.70 4.54 -16.24
CA SER A 179 9.43 4.89 -16.86
C SER A 179 8.25 4.38 -16.02
N ALA A 180 7.05 4.92 -16.27
CA ALA A 180 5.81 4.39 -15.70
C ALA A 180 5.63 2.89 -16.00
N ASP A 181 5.93 2.45 -17.23
CA ASP A 181 5.82 1.04 -17.63
C ASP A 181 6.80 0.13 -16.87
N LYS A 182 8.05 0.57 -16.67
CA LYS A 182 9.03 -0.19 -15.87
C LYS A 182 8.62 -0.27 -14.41
N SER A 183 8.15 0.85 -13.85
CA SER A 183 7.67 0.92 -12.47
C SER A 183 6.45 0.03 -12.25
N LEU A 184 5.49 0.05 -13.19
CA LEU A 184 4.29 -0.78 -13.13
C LEU A 184 4.61 -2.27 -13.17
N ARG A 185 5.61 -2.71 -13.94
CA ARG A 185 6.05 -4.12 -13.95
C ARG A 185 6.67 -4.57 -12.62
N ALA A 186 7.32 -3.67 -11.89
CA ALA A 186 7.82 -3.98 -10.54
C ALA A 186 6.68 -4.00 -9.52
N ILE A 187 5.75 -3.04 -9.60
CA ILE A 187 4.54 -2.99 -8.77
C ILE A 187 3.66 -4.24 -9.00
N ASP A 188 3.58 -4.74 -10.23
CA ASP A 188 2.85 -5.97 -10.56
C ASP A 188 3.33 -7.17 -9.72
N LYS A 189 4.62 -7.25 -9.39
CA LYS A 189 5.15 -8.31 -8.52
C LYS A 189 4.65 -8.17 -7.08
N LEU A 190 4.49 -6.95 -6.57
CA LEU A 190 3.86 -6.70 -5.27
C LEU A 190 2.38 -7.10 -5.30
N ILE A 191 1.65 -6.79 -6.37
CA ILE A 191 0.25 -7.18 -6.54
C ILE A 191 0.11 -8.71 -6.52
N VAL A 192 0.94 -9.42 -7.28
CA VAL A 192 0.96 -10.90 -7.32
C VAL A 192 1.31 -11.49 -5.93
N MET A 193 2.26 -10.89 -5.21
CA MET A 193 2.58 -11.32 -3.85
C MET A 193 1.39 -11.10 -2.89
N GLY A 194 0.74 -9.95 -2.97
CA GLY A 194 -0.43 -9.62 -2.15
C GLY A 194 -1.62 -10.56 -2.40
N ALA A 195 -1.89 -10.92 -3.66
CA ALA A 195 -2.94 -11.87 -4.01
C ALA A 195 -2.70 -13.29 -3.45
N LYS A 196 -1.44 -13.68 -3.28
CA LYS A 196 -1.03 -15.00 -2.76
C LYS A 196 -0.89 -15.07 -1.24
N ALA A 197 -0.71 -13.93 -0.58
CA ALA A 197 -0.47 -13.87 0.85
C ALA A 197 -1.70 -14.35 1.64
N ASP A 198 -1.46 -14.85 2.86
CA ASP A 198 -2.54 -15.24 3.76
C ASP A 198 -3.39 -14.02 4.13
N GLY A 199 -4.69 -14.09 3.82
CA GLY A 199 -5.61 -12.96 4.02
C GLY A 199 -5.75 -12.53 5.48
N ASN A 200 -5.67 -13.45 6.44
CA ASN A 200 -5.69 -13.12 7.86
C ASN A 200 -4.37 -12.44 8.29
N ALA A 201 -3.23 -12.90 7.76
CA ALA A 201 -1.93 -12.25 8.00
C ALA A 201 -1.88 -10.82 7.43
N LEU A 202 -2.39 -10.58 6.22
CA LEU A 202 -2.51 -9.24 5.64
C LEU A 202 -3.40 -8.34 6.49
N LYS A 203 -4.56 -8.86 6.92
CA LYS A 203 -5.46 -8.14 7.82
C LYS A 203 -4.79 -7.77 9.15
N ALA A 204 -4.12 -8.72 9.80
CA ALA A 204 -3.38 -8.46 11.04
C ALA A 204 -2.28 -7.42 10.86
N ALA A 205 -1.58 -7.43 9.71
CA ALA A 205 -0.59 -6.42 9.39
C ALA A 205 -1.23 -5.03 9.21
N ALA A 206 -2.37 -4.94 8.53
CA ALA A 206 -3.11 -3.68 8.41
C ALA A 206 -3.55 -3.14 9.78
N GLU A 207 -4.14 -3.98 10.64
CA GLU A 207 -4.54 -3.61 12.01
C GLU A 207 -3.34 -3.17 12.87
N ALA A 208 -2.17 -3.80 12.72
CA ALA A 208 -0.96 -3.39 13.41
C ALA A 208 -0.46 -2.01 12.96
N HIS A 209 -0.56 -1.68 11.67
CA HIS A 209 -0.21 -0.34 11.16
C HIS A 209 -1.20 0.73 11.62
N HIS A 210 -2.50 0.44 11.62
CA HIS A 210 -3.51 1.35 12.19
C HIS A 210 -3.15 1.73 13.63
N LYS A 211 -2.87 0.74 14.48
CA LYS A 211 -2.43 0.99 15.86
C LYS A 211 -1.11 1.77 15.95
N ALA A 212 -0.14 1.48 15.07
CA ALA A 212 1.13 2.19 15.04
C ALA A 212 0.96 3.68 14.70
N ILE A 213 -0.01 4.03 13.85
CA ILE A 213 -0.33 5.43 13.51
C ILE A 213 -0.88 6.17 14.73
N GLU A 214 -1.66 5.52 15.59
CA GLU A 214 -2.23 6.14 16.81
C GLU A 214 -1.15 6.55 17.84
N SER A 215 0.04 5.94 17.78
CA SER A 215 1.12 6.17 18.75
C SER A 215 2.28 7.01 18.23
N ILE A 216 2.15 7.64 17.06
CA ILE A 216 3.22 8.47 16.51
C ILE A 216 3.48 9.72 17.36
N ASP A 217 4.75 10.10 17.44
CA ASP A 217 5.16 11.40 17.98
C ASP A 217 5.01 12.55 16.94
N ALA A 218 5.46 13.75 17.31
CA ALA A 218 5.38 14.93 16.43
C ALA A 218 6.22 14.80 15.14
N ASN A 219 7.17 13.87 15.08
CA ASN A 219 8.00 13.59 13.91
C ASN A 219 7.43 12.43 13.07
N GLY A 220 6.29 11.86 13.46
CA GLY A 220 5.69 10.72 12.78
C GLY A 220 6.26 9.36 13.20
N VAL A 221 7.04 9.30 14.29
CA VAL A 221 7.67 8.04 14.73
C VAL A 221 6.76 7.32 15.72
N THR A 222 6.34 6.10 15.36
CA THR A 222 5.51 5.21 16.21
C THR A 222 6.27 4.70 17.44
N SER A 223 5.56 4.16 18.43
CA SER A 223 6.17 3.54 19.61
C SER A 223 7.00 2.29 19.27
N LEU A 224 8.00 1.95 20.09
CA LEU A 224 8.77 0.71 19.96
C LEU A 224 7.87 -0.55 20.01
N ALA A 225 6.85 -0.52 20.86
CA ALA A 225 5.92 -1.64 21.02
C ALA A 225 5.11 -1.87 19.73
N ASP A 226 4.58 -0.81 19.14
CA ASP A 226 3.79 -0.91 17.91
C ASP A 226 4.68 -1.20 16.70
N TYR A 227 5.88 -0.64 16.64
CA TYR A 227 6.90 -1.02 15.64
C TYR A 227 7.23 -2.52 15.70
N THR A 228 7.35 -3.08 16.91
CA THR A 228 7.57 -4.51 17.10
C THR A 228 6.39 -5.35 16.60
N ALA A 229 5.16 -4.91 16.88
CA ALA A 229 3.96 -5.57 16.39
C ALA A 229 3.88 -5.56 14.86
N VAL A 230 4.22 -4.42 14.23
CA VAL A 230 4.30 -4.28 12.77
C VAL A 230 5.33 -5.23 12.17
N ASN A 231 6.55 -5.28 12.72
CA ASN A 231 7.61 -6.18 12.22
C ASN A 231 7.21 -7.65 12.33
N ALA A 232 6.58 -8.06 13.44
CA ALA A 232 6.08 -9.42 13.61
C ALA A 232 4.98 -9.75 12.59
N ALA A 233 4.03 -8.84 12.37
CA ALA A 233 2.94 -9.04 11.42
C ALA A 233 3.46 -9.15 9.98
N LEU A 234 4.37 -8.26 9.56
CA LEU A 234 4.99 -8.32 8.23
C LEU A 234 5.85 -9.58 8.04
N GLY A 235 6.57 -10.02 9.07
CA GLY A 235 7.30 -11.30 9.03
C GLY A 235 6.37 -12.49 8.73
N ARG A 236 5.17 -12.51 9.31
CA ARG A 236 4.16 -13.55 9.04
C ARG A 236 3.56 -13.44 7.63
N VAL A 237 3.35 -12.23 7.12
CA VAL A 237 2.93 -12.01 5.71
C VAL A 237 3.98 -12.58 4.76
N VAL A 238 5.26 -12.27 4.96
CA VAL A 238 6.36 -12.78 4.13
C VAL A 238 6.46 -14.31 4.21
N ALA A 239 6.33 -14.88 5.40
CA ALA A 239 6.34 -16.33 5.60
C ALA A 239 5.12 -17.04 4.99
N SER A 240 4.02 -16.32 4.70
CA SER A 240 2.80 -16.90 4.15
C SER A 240 2.87 -17.24 2.65
N VAL A 241 3.86 -16.69 1.93
CA VAL A 241 4.06 -16.93 0.49
C VAL A 241 5.37 -17.68 0.21
N PRO A 242 5.46 -18.43 -0.91
CA PRO A 242 6.70 -19.09 -1.30
C PRO A 242 7.88 -18.13 -1.51
N LYS A 243 9.09 -18.60 -1.19
CA LYS A 243 10.34 -17.81 -1.32
C LYS A 243 10.52 -17.16 -2.68
N ASN A 244 10.20 -17.87 -3.77
CA ASN A 244 10.33 -17.33 -5.12
C ASN A 244 9.43 -16.10 -5.36
N THR A 245 8.25 -16.04 -4.74
CA THR A 245 7.33 -14.90 -4.86
C THR A 245 7.95 -13.65 -4.21
N VAL A 246 8.62 -13.80 -3.07
CA VAL A 246 9.36 -12.70 -2.42
C VAL A 246 10.57 -12.28 -3.26
N MET A 247 11.29 -13.25 -3.84
CA MET A 247 12.46 -12.95 -4.67
C MET A 247 12.09 -12.28 -6.00
N ASP A 248 10.92 -12.58 -6.59
CA ASP A 248 10.43 -11.90 -7.78
C ASP A 248 10.22 -10.41 -7.53
N VAL A 249 9.68 -10.05 -6.35
CA VAL A 249 9.57 -8.65 -5.90
C VAL A 249 10.96 -8.03 -5.76
N TYR A 250 11.85 -8.66 -4.98
CA TYR A 250 13.20 -8.12 -4.74
C TYR A 250 13.95 -7.89 -6.05
N ASN A 251 13.97 -8.86 -6.96
CA ASN A 251 14.68 -8.78 -8.23
C ASN A 251 14.09 -7.68 -9.14
N ALA A 252 12.77 -7.52 -9.16
CA ALA A 252 12.12 -6.48 -9.96
C ALA A 252 12.50 -5.07 -9.47
N PHE A 253 12.54 -4.85 -8.15
CA PHE A 253 12.95 -3.57 -7.57
C PHE A 253 14.47 -3.34 -7.65
N ALA A 254 15.30 -4.38 -7.51
CA ALA A 254 16.75 -4.27 -7.68
C ALA A 254 17.13 -3.80 -9.10
N GLY A 255 16.33 -4.14 -10.11
CA GLY A 255 16.50 -3.63 -11.48
C GLY A 255 15.95 -2.21 -11.72
N LEU A 256 15.24 -1.62 -10.74
CA LEU A 256 14.56 -0.34 -10.84
C LEU A 256 15.18 0.75 -9.93
N VAL A 257 15.67 0.35 -8.75
CA VAL A 257 16.22 1.25 -7.74
C VAL A 257 17.72 1.45 -8.00
N ASP A 258 18.08 2.66 -8.43
CA ASP A 258 19.49 3.03 -8.60
C ASP A 258 20.24 3.07 -7.26
N SER A 259 21.53 2.71 -7.28
CA SER A 259 22.38 2.65 -6.08
C SER A 259 22.55 3.99 -5.35
N SER A 260 22.37 5.12 -6.05
CA SER A 260 22.37 6.44 -5.41
C SER A 260 21.22 6.61 -4.41
N ILE A 261 20.10 5.89 -4.58
CA ILE A 261 18.94 6.01 -3.68
C ILE A 261 19.26 5.45 -2.29
N PRO A 262 19.68 4.17 -2.11
CA PRO A 262 20.10 3.68 -0.80
C PRO A 262 21.24 4.50 -0.20
N ASN A 263 22.21 4.96 -1.01
CA ASN A 263 23.31 5.80 -0.54
C ASN A 263 22.80 7.14 0.04
N ASN A 264 21.87 7.80 -0.65
CA ASN A 264 21.28 9.04 -0.18
C ASN A 264 20.45 8.84 1.10
N MET A 265 19.70 7.75 1.21
CA MET A 265 18.97 7.42 2.45
C MET A 265 19.94 7.15 3.61
N PHE A 266 21.00 6.37 3.38
CA PHE A 266 22.01 6.06 4.38
C PHE A 266 22.76 7.31 4.88
N GLN A 267 23.02 8.28 4.00
CA GLN A 267 23.67 9.55 4.37
C GLN A 267 22.77 10.47 5.22
N SER A 268 21.46 10.23 5.24
CA SER A 268 20.50 11.04 6.00
C SER A 268 20.28 10.59 7.45
N VAL A 269 20.92 9.49 7.87
CA VAL A 269 20.75 8.86 9.19
C VAL A 269 22.10 8.59 9.85
N ASN A 270 22.10 8.17 11.12
CA ASN A 270 23.31 7.68 11.75
C ASN A 270 23.79 6.36 11.10
N ALA A 271 25.02 6.36 10.59
CA ALA A 271 25.61 5.21 9.92
C ALA A 271 25.77 3.97 10.82
N LEU A 272 26.05 4.14 12.10
CA LEU A 272 26.18 3.01 13.04
C LEU A 272 24.82 2.35 13.29
N ASP A 273 23.79 3.16 13.51
CA ASP A 273 22.44 2.67 13.75
C ASP A 273 21.85 2.00 12.50
N ALA A 274 22.11 2.57 11.31
CA ALA A 274 21.71 1.95 10.04
C ALA A 274 22.38 0.58 9.81
N ASN A 275 23.68 0.46 10.11
CA ASN A 275 24.38 -0.83 10.02
C ASN A 275 23.89 -1.84 11.07
N ALA A 276 23.58 -1.39 12.30
CA ALA A 276 22.99 -2.23 13.33
C ALA A 276 21.60 -2.75 12.91
N ALA A 277 20.75 -1.88 12.37
CA ALA A 277 19.44 -2.24 11.83
C ALA A 277 19.56 -3.26 10.68
N ALA A 278 20.48 -3.05 9.73
CA ALA A 278 20.71 -3.97 8.63
C ALA A 278 21.19 -5.34 9.09
N LYS A 279 22.11 -5.39 10.06
CA LYS A 279 22.57 -6.65 10.67
C LYS A 279 21.42 -7.38 11.36
N ALA A 280 20.60 -6.67 12.13
CA ALA A 280 19.43 -7.24 12.81
C ALA A 280 18.41 -7.79 11.80
N PHE A 281 18.16 -7.06 10.70
CA PHE A 281 17.31 -7.52 9.60
C PHE A 281 17.84 -8.82 8.97
N TYR A 282 19.15 -8.91 8.72
CA TYR A 282 19.74 -10.13 8.16
C TYR A 282 19.64 -11.34 9.09
N THR A 283 19.59 -11.16 10.41
CA THR A 283 19.29 -12.23 11.37
C THR A 283 17.80 -12.56 11.40
N PHE A 284 16.92 -11.55 11.41
CA PHE A 284 15.46 -11.74 11.44
C PHE A 284 14.95 -12.53 10.22
N LYS A 285 15.44 -12.20 9.02
CA LYS A 285 15.01 -12.89 7.79
C LYS A 285 15.29 -14.39 7.78
N ASP A 286 16.26 -14.89 8.55
CA ASP A 286 16.53 -16.34 8.65
C ASP A 286 15.42 -17.06 9.42
N VAL A 287 14.86 -16.42 10.45
CA VAL A 287 13.69 -16.95 11.18
C VAL A 287 12.45 -16.95 10.28
N VAL A 288 12.23 -15.86 9.54
CA VAL A 288 11.13 -15.76 8.57
C VAL A 288 11.26 -16.85 7.51
N ALA A 289 12.44 -17.02 6.91
CA ALA A 289 12.71 -18.05 5.90
C ALA A 289 12.48 -19.47 6.45
N SER A 290 12.87 -19.74 7.70
CA SER A 290 12.63 -21.06 8.33
C SER A 290 11.15 -21.36 8.59
N SER A 291 10.30 -20.33 8.60
CA SER A 291 8.86 -20.44 8.82
C SER A 291 8.06 -20.25 7.52
N GLN A 292 8.74 -20.04 6.40
CA GLN A 292 8.13 -19.74 5.11
C GLN A 292 7.53 -20.99 4.47
N ARG A 293 6.32 -20.85 3.90
CA ARG A 293 5.63 -21.92 3.17
C ARG A 293 6.26 -22.24 1.83
#